data_AF-R5J8R1-F1
#
_entry.id   AF-R5J8R1-F1
#
_cell.length_a   1.000
_cell.length_b   1.000
_cell.length_c   1.000
_cell.angle_alpha   90.00
_cell.angle_beta   90.00
_cell.angle_gamma   90.00
#
_symmetry.space_group_name_H-M   'P 1'
#
loop_
_entity.id
_entity.type
_entity.pdbx_description
1 polymer ?
#
loop_
_entity_poly.entity_id
_entity_poly.type
_entity_poly.pdbx_seq_one_letter_code
_entity_poly.pdbx_strand_id
1 'polypeptide(L)'
;MQALLTNIELDIQELKYLMDAFSREPNAALREVLKRSILQMRARLDQLLLELDAEQKSFEEKVESVRLEEQILEKQVPMDIEEEVLPEMDPVSPVNIQIDEKVQIPSTPILGERIRPAADLRRSISLNDSFRFSRELFNGDNEQMNRVIEQISEMSSLETAVAFLGSKVDVNEENEAMADFMEILKKYFN
;
A
#
# COMPACT_ATOMS: atom_id res chain seq x y z
N MET A 1 4.90 6.02 16.08
CA MET A 1 5.49 6.31 14.75
C MET A 1 5.89 7.77 14.46
N GLN A 2 5.01 8.79 14.37
CA GLN A 2 5.45 10.14 13.87
C GLN A 2 6.65 10.75 14.61
N ALA A 3 6.64 10.76 15.95
CA ALA A 3 7.77 11.27 16.73
C ALA A 3 9.06 10.46 16.54
N LEU A 4 8.94 9.15 16.29
CA LEU A 4 10.08 8.27 16.01
C LEU A 4 10.72 8.63 14.67
N LEU A 5 9.90 8.88 13.64
CA LEU A 5 10.36 9.31 12.32
C LEU A 5 11.10 10.66 12.37
N THR A 6 10.58 11.63 13.13
CA THR A 6 11.25 12.92 13.33
C THR A 6 12.63 12.77 14.00
N ASN A 7 12.74 11.86 14.98
CA ASN A 7 14.03 11.59 15.61
C ASN A 7 15.02 10.90 14.67
N ILE A 8 14.55 9.99 13.81
CA ILE A 8 15.39 9.34 12.78
C ILE A 8 15.87 10.38 11.76
N GLU A 9 15.00 11.30 11.34
CA GLU A 9 15.39 12.40 10.45
C GLU A 9 16.49 13.27 11.08
N LEU A 10 16.35 13.61 12.36
CA LEU A 10 17.36 14.35 13.10
C LEU A 10 18.70 13.58 13.18
N ASP A 11 18.65 12.28 13.50
CA ASP A 11 19.84 11.42 13.53
C ASP A 11 20.55 11.41 12.16
N ILE A 12 19.82 11.37 11.04
CA ILE A 12 20.40 11.44 9.69
C ILE A 12 21.06 12.80 9.43
N GLN A 13 20.44 13.91 9.86
CA GLN A 13 21.03 15.25 9.71
C GLN A 13 22.32 15.39 10.53
N GLU A 14 22.31 14.91 11.78
CA GLU A 14 23.48 14.88 12.65
C GLU A 14 24.60 14.04 12.02
N LEU A 15 24.26 12.85 11.49
CA LEU A 15 25.23 11.97 10.84
C LEU A 15 25.87 12.61 9.62
N LYS A 16 25.08 13.30 8.78
CA LYS A 16 25.60 14.06 7.63
C LYS A 16 26.59 15.14 8.07
N TYR A 17 26.24 15.90 9.11
CA TYR A 17 27.12 16.93 9.64
C TYR A 17 28.41 16.36 10.20
N LEU A 18 28.32 15.29 11.01
CA LEU A 18 29.48 14.61 11.59
C LEU A 18 30.36 13.97 10.51
N MET A 19 29.77 13.42 9.44
CA MET A 19 30.51 12.85 8.31
C MET A 19 31.25 13.93 7.51
N ASP A 20 30.64 15.09 7.28
CA ASP A 20 31.32 16.23 6.63
C ASP A 20 32.50 16.72 7.48
N ALA A 21 32.28 16.88 8.80
CA ALA A 21 33.33 17.26 9.73
C ALA A 21 34.48 16.24 9.76
N PHE A 22 34.17 14.95 9.81
CA PHE A 22 35.17 13.87 9.79
C PHE A 22 35.93 13.78 8.46
N SER A 23 35.27 14.10 7.34
CA SER A 23 35.90 14.11 6.01
C SER A 23 36.90 15.25 5.85
N ARG A 24 36.65 16.39 6.52
CA ARG A 24 37.59 17.53 6.57
C ARG A 24 38.75 17.24 7.50
N GLU A 25 38.44 16.78 8.72
CA GLU A 25 39.43 16.55 9.78
C GLU A 25 39.15 15.23 10.49
N PRO A 26 39.84 14.15 10.11
CA PRO A 26 39.63 12.85 10.73
C PRO A 26 40.16 12.87 12.17
N ASN A 27 39.24 12.73 13.12
CA ASN A 27 39.51 12.74 14.56
C ASN A 27 38.97 11.47 15.22
N ALA A 28 39.73 10.89 16.14
CA ALA A 28 39.31 9.71 16.90
C ALA A 28 38.05 9.97 17.74
N ALA A 29 37.90 11.16 18.32
CA ALA A 29 36.69 11.54 19.06
C ALA A 29 35.46 11.60 18.15
N LEU A 30 35.59 12.24 16.98
CA LEU A 30 34.52 12.31 15.98
C LEU A 30 34.14 10.91 15.47
N ARG A 31 35.12 10.02 15.28
CA ARG A 31 34.88 8.63 14.88
C ARG A 31 34.03 7.88 15.91
N GLU A 32 34.30 8.05 17.20
CA GLU A 32 33.50 7.40 18.26
C GLU A 32 32.09 8.00 18.35
N VAL A 33 31.94 9.32 18.18
CA VAL A 33 30.63 9.97 18.12
C VAL A 33 29.83 9.48 16.91
N LEU A 34 30.46 9.38 15.73
CA LEU A 34 29.84 8.82 14.53
C LEU A 34 29.33 7.39 14.75
N LYS A 35 30.17 6.52 15.30
CA LYS A 35 29.75 5.14 15.64
C LYS A 35 28.56 5.12 16.60
N ARG A 36 28.61 5.95 17.65
CA ARG A 36 27.51 6.05 18.62
C ARG A 36 26.22 6.54 17.96
N SER A 37 26.31 7.56 17.10
CA SER A 37 25.17 8.09 16.34
C SER A 37 24.56 7.03 15.42
N ILE A 38 25.38 6.25 14.70
CA ILE A 38 24.91 5.13 13.87
C ILE A 38 24.15 4.09 14.72
N LEU A 39 24.71 3.72 15.88
CA LEU A 39 24.07 2.74 16.76
C LEU A 39 22.74 3.24 17.33
N GLN A 40 22.65 4.54 17.66
CA GLN A 40 21.40 5.17 18.11
C GLN A 40 20.34 5.13 17.01
N MET A 41 20.68 5.55 15.79
CA MET A 41 19.76 5.52 14.66
C MET A 41 19.28 4.10 14.36
N ARG A 42 20.19 3.11 14.41
CA ARG A 42 19.83 1.70 14.26
C ARG A 42 18.81 1.26 15.32
N ALA A 43 19.03 1.59 16.59
CA ALA A 43 18.09 1.24 17.66
C ALA A 43 16.69 1.83 17.43
N ARG A 44 16.61 3.05 16.88
CA ARG A 44 15.32 3.67 16.50
C ARG A 44 14.67 2.99 15.31
N LEU A 45 15.45 2.55 14.31
CA LEU A 45 14.93 1.76 13.19
C LEU A 45 14.42 0.39 13.66
N ASP A 46 15.15 -0.27 14.56
CA ASP A 46 14.71 -1.53 15.18
C ASP A 46 13.39 -1.34 15.95
N GLN A 47 13.22 -0.21 16.66
CA GLN A 47 11.95 0.15 17.29
C GLN A 47 10.83 0.36 16.26
N LEU A 48 11.12 1.00 15.12
CA LEU A 48 10.13 1.22 14.06
C LEU A 48 9.64 -0.10 13.47
N LEU A 49 10.56 -1.06 13.27
CA LEU A 49 10.21 -2.42 12.84
C LEU A 49 9.28 -3.10 13.85
N LEU A 50 9.59 -3.00 15.15
CA LEU A 50 8.75 -3.58 16.20
C LEU A 50 7.35 -2.95 16.26
N GLU A 51 7.24 -1.63 16.07
CA GLU A 51 5.93 -0.95 15.99
C GLU A 51 5.09 -1.46 14.81
N LEU A 52 5.72 -1.71 13.65
CA LEU A 52 5.03 -2.25 12.47
C LEU A 52 4.58 -3.71 12.67
N ASP A 53 5.45 -4.55 13.22
CA ASP A 53 5.10 -5.95 13.53
C ASP A 53 3.97 -6.03 14.58
N ALA A 54 3.97 -5.13 15.56
CA ALA A 54 2.92 -5.03 16.57
C ALA A 54 1.58 -4.59 15.98
N GLU A 55 1.57 -3.63 15.05
CA GLU A 55 0.37 -3.21 14.34
C GLU A 55 -0.23 -4.37 13.53
N GLN A 56 0.61 -5.16 12.85
CA GLN A 56 0.17 -6.34 12.11
C GLN A 56 -0.43 -7.41 13.04
N LYS A 57 0.22 -7.69 14.17
CA LYS A 57 -0.28 -8.64 15.17
C LYS A 57 -1.58 -8.20 15.83
N SER A 58 -1.75 -6.89 16.05
CA SER A 58 -3.00 -6.33 16.59
C SER A 58 -4.17 -6.45 15.61
N PHE A 59 -3.89 -6.42 14.31
CA PHE A 59 -4.89 -6.66 13.27
C PHE A 59 -5.29 -8.13 13.22
N GLU A 60 -4.31 -9.05 13.25
CA GLU A 60 -4.55 -10.50 13.29
C GLU A 60 -5.34 -10.93 14.54
N GLU A 61 -5.00 -10.40 15.71
CA GLU A 61 -5.68 -10.72 16.98
C GLU A 61 -7.13 -10.18 17.00
N LYS A 62 -7.38 -9.02 16.36
CA LYS A 62 -8.72 -8.45 16.22
C LYS A 62 -9.59 -9.21 15.21
N VAL A 63 -8.98 -9.78 14.17
CA VAL A 63 -9.67 -10.65 13.21
C VAL A 63 -10.01 -12.00 13.84
N GLU A 64 -9.12 -12.56 14.67
CA GLU A 64 -9.36 -13.81 15.39
C GLU A 64 -10.45 -13.65 16.46
N SER A 65 -10.51 -12.52 17.18
CA SER A 65 -11.58 -12.26 18.15
C SER A 65 -12.97 -12.15 17.50
N VAL A 66 -13.06 -11.55 16.30
CA VAL A 66 -14.33 -11.46 15.55
C VAL A 66 -14.77 -12.84 15.04
N ARG A 67 -13.82 -13.70 14.64
CA ARG A 67 -14.09 -15.06 14.16
C ARG A 67 -14.57 -16.01 15.26
N LEU A 68 -14.07 -15.84 16.49
CA LEU A 68 -14.53 -16.60 17.66
C LEU A 68 -15.93 -16.18 18.10
N GLU A 69 -16.29 -14.90 17.99
CA GLU A 69 -17.65 -14.42 18.29
C GLU A 69 -18.70 -14.97 17.31
N GLU A 70 -18.36 -15.11 16.03
CA GLU A 70 -19.26 -15.68 15.01
C GLU A 70 -19.54 -17.18 15.21
N GLN A 71 -18.57 -17.94 15.74
CA GLN A 71 -18.73 -19.38 16.03
C GLN A 71 -19.47 -19.70 17.33
N ILE A 72 -19.62 -18.75 18.26
CA ILE A 72 -20.31 -18.98 19.54
C ILE A 72 -21.83 -18.80 19.42
N LEU A 73 -22.33 -18.05 18.43
CA LEU A 73 -23.77 -17.81 18.28
C LEU A 73 -24.52 -18.98 17.62
N GLU A 74 -23.84 -19.86 16.88
CA GLU A 74 -24.51 -20.89 16.07
C GLU A 74 -24.91 -22.17 16.85
N LYS A 75 -24.64 -22.23 18.16
CA LYS A 75 -24.81 -23.46 18.95
C LYS A 75 -25.69 -23.29 20.18
N GLN A 76 -26.99 -23.01 19.98
CA GLN A 76 -28.07 -23.42 20.92
C GLN A 76 -29.51 -23.28 20.34
N VAL A 77 -30.05 -24.41 19.84
CA VAL A 77 -31.42 -25.04 20.00
C VAL A 77 -32.72 -24.28 19.60
N PRO A 78 -33.87 -24.97 19.40
CA PRO A 78 -34.36 -25.82 18.28
C PRO A 78 -35.62 -25.26 17.56
N MET A 79 -36.02 -25.94 16.48
CA MET A 79 -37.35 -25.92 15.83
C MET A 79 -38.54 -26.00 16.82
N ASP A 80 -39.53 -25.11 16.69
CA ASP A 80 -40.95 -25.48 16.59
C ASP A 80 -41.79 -24.35 15.96
N ILE A 81 -42.84 -24.78 15.27
CA ILE A 81 -43.65 -24.08 14.26
C ILE A 81 -44.79 -23.28 14.91
N GLU A 82 -45.07 -22.06 14.45
CA GLU A 82 -46.46 -21.54 14.30
C GLU A 82 -46.52 -20.29 13.39
N GLU A 83 -47.64 -20.22 12.67
CA GLU A 83 -48.02 -19.41 11.50
C GLU A 83 -48.49 -17.98 11.89
N GLU A 84 -48.82 -17.14 10.90
CA GLU A 84 -49.57 -15.86 10.98
C GLU A 84 -48.77 -14.60 11.45
N VAL A 85 -48.76 -13.41 10.81
CA VAL A 85 -49.51 -12.79 9.70
C VAL A 85 -48.65 -11.62 9.14
N LEU A 86 -48.72 -11.36 7.83
CA LEU A 86 -48.33 -10.08 7.21
C LEU A 86 -49.23 -8.92 7.74
N PRO A 87 -48.76 -7.66 7.72
CA PRO A 87 -49.20 -6.82 6.61
C PRO A 87 -48.14 -5.85 6.05
N GLU A 88 -48.36 -5.50 4.78
CA GLU A 88 -47.65 -4.52 3.96
C GLU A 88 -47.73 -3.07 4.49
N MET A 89 -46.77 -2.21 4.09
CA MET A 89 -46.98 -0.91 3.40
C MET A 89 -45.67 -0.05 3.33
N ASP A 90 -45.30 0.35 2.11
CA ASP A 90 -44.21 1.26 1.68
C ASP A 90 -44.44 2.78 2.04
N PRO A 91 -43.73 3.80 1.48
CA PRO A 91 -42.29 4.17 1.46
C PRO A 91 -42.02 5.68 1.77
N VAL A 92 -40.83 6.14 2.23
CA VAL A 92 -40.39 7.57 2.01
C VAL A 92 -38.89 7.90 2.27
N SER A 93 -38.21 8.31 1.18
CA SER A 93 -37.25 9.41 0.92
C SER A 93 -36.06 9.86 1.83
N PRO A 94 -34.96 10.39 1.22
CA PRO A 94 -33.69 10.74 1.87
C PRO A 94 -33.61 12.18 2.42
N VAL A 95 -32.86 12.38 3.52
CA VAL A 95 -32.64 13.68 4.17
C VAL A 95 -31.37 14.35 3.66
N ASN A 96 -31.55 15.59 3.20
CA ASN A 96 -30.58 16.59 2.75
C ASN A 96 -29.99 17.34 3.95
N ILE A 97 -28.66 17.51 4.03
CA ILE A 97 -28.04 18.52 4.91
C ILE A 97 -27.04 19.35 4.08
N GLN A 98 -27.42 20.61 3.90
CA GLN A 98 -26.61 21.68 3.33
C GLN A 98 -25.73 22.29 4.42
N ILE A 99 -24.46 22.57 4.12
CA ILE A 99 -23.65 23.55 4.85
C ILE A 99 -22.82 24.32 3.80
N ASP A 100 -22.98 25.64 3.81
CA ASP A 100 -22.45 26.62 2.85
C ASP A 100 -21.21 27.35 3.39
N GLU A 101 -20.29 27.71 2.47
CA GLU A 101 -19.22 28.75 2.53
C GLU A 101 -18.15 28.73 3.67
N LYS A 102 -16.82 28.94 3.49
CA LYS A 102 -15.96 29.46 2.39
C LYS A 102 -14.48 29.37 2.82
N VAL A 103 -13.63 28.52 2.23
CA VAL A 103 -12.15 28.75 2.15
C VAL A 103 -11.63 28.17 0.83
N GLN A 104 -10.92 29.02 0.12
CA GLN A 104 -10.48 28.93 -1.27
C GLN A 104 -9.24 28.03 -1.41
N ILE A 105 -9.32 27.01 -2.27
CA ILE A 105 -8.15 26.27 -2.80
C ILE A 105 -8.23 26.40 -4.32
N PRO A 106 -7.16 26.85 -5.02
CA PRO A 106 -7.19 27.05 -6.46
C PRO A 106 -7.41 25.71 -7.19
N SER A 107 -8.49 25.66 -7.94
CA SER A 107 -8.80 24.64 -8.93
C SER A 107 -7.76 24.68 -10.04
N THR A 108 -6.89 23.68 -10.10
CA THR A 108 -6.24 23.27 -11.34
C THR A 108 -7.05 22.14 -11.95
N PRO A 109 -7.20 22.13 -13.28
CA PRO A 109 -8.41 21.71 -13.95
C PRO A 109 -8.69 20.24 -13.74
N ILE A 110 -9.97 20.00 -13.46
CA ILE A 110 -10.67 18.73 -13.54
C ILE A 110 -10.24 18.04 -14.83
N LEU A 111 -9.50 16.95 -14.69
CA LEU A 111 -9.08 16.06 -15.78
C LEU A 111 -10.28 15.21 -16.25
N GLY A 112 -11.37 15.91 -16.60
CA GLY A 112 -12.55 15.39 -17.25
C GLY A 112 -12.36 15.20 -18.76
N GLU A 113 -11.14 14.94 -19.21
CA GLU A 113 -10.81 14.64 -20.61
C GLU A 113 -9.83 13.46 -20.69
N ARG A 114 -10.32 12.27 -20.30
CA ARG A 114 -9.96 10.97 -20.91
C ARG A 114 -10.91 9.92 -20.34
N ILE A 115 -12.19 10.09 -20.62
CA ILE A 115 -13.14 8.97 -20.57
C ILE A 115 -12.81 8.10 -21.79
N ARG A 116 -11.72 7.34 -21.69
CA ARG A 116 -11.72 5.99 -22.26
C ARG A 116 -12.16 5.11 -21.09
N PRO A 117 -13.35 4.50 -21.13
CA PRO A 117 -13.68 3.41 -20.22
C PRO A 117 -12.91 2.15 -20.68
N ALA A 118 -11.60 2.27 -20.81
CA ALA A 118 -10.72 1.13 -20.98
C ALA A 118 -10.23 0.81 -19.57
N ALA A 119 -10.35 -0.44 -19.17
CA ALA A 119 -9.90 -0.93 -17.88
C ALA A 119 -8.56 -0.28 -17.50
N ASP A 120 -8.49 0.38 -16.36
CA ASP A 120 -7.20 0.78 -15.82
C ASP A 120 -6.55 -0.49 -15.30
N LEU A 121 -5.46 -0.96 -15.92
CA LEU A 121 -4.67 -2.08 -15.39
C LEU A 121 -4.27 -1.84 -13.93
N ARG A 122 -4.11 -0.56 -13.55
CA ARG A 122 -3.91 -0.11 -12.16
C ARG A 122 -5.01 -0.54 -11.20
N ARG A 123 -6.27 -0.61 -11.64
CA ARG A 123 -7.41 -1.03 -10.79
C ARG A 123 -7.48 -2.53 -10.58
N SER A 124 -6.93 -3.32 -11.51
CA SER A 124 -6.84 -4.78 -11.37
C SER A 124 -5.68 -5.24 -10.50
N ILE A 125 -4.77 -4.34 -10.13
CA ILE A 125 -3.64 -4.63 -9.24
C ILE A 125 -4.02 -4.22 -7.82
N SER A 126 -4.01 -5.17 -6.88
CA SER A 126 -4.24 -4.89 -5.46
C SER A 126 -3.10 -4.04 -4.89
N LEU A 127 -3.37 -3.32 -3.80
CA LEU A 127 -2.33 -2.57 -3.09
C LEU A 127 -1.17 -3.50 -2.66
N ASN A 128 -1.49 -4.70 -2.19
CA ASN A 128 -0.50 -5.70 -1.80
C ASN A 128 0.36 -6.14 -3.00
N ASP A 129 -0.28 -6.37 -4.14
CA ASP A 129 0.38 -6.78 -5.37
C ASP A 129 1.26 -5.65 -5.93
N SER A 130 0.81 -4.41 -5.85
CA SER A 130 1.58 -3.22 -6.22
C SER A 130 2.89 -3.13 -5.44
N PHE A 131 2.84 -3.35 -4.12
CA PHE A 131 4.06 -3.38 -3.31
C PHE A 131 4.95 -4.56 -3.68
N ARG A 132 4.38 -5.76 -3.83
CA ARG A 132 5.13 -6.97 -4.18
C ARG A 132 5.81 -6.86 -5.54
N PHE A 133 5.08 -6.43 -6.58
CA PHE A 133 5.61 -6.22 -7.92
C PHE A 133 6.68 -5.14 -7.94
N SER A 134 6.48 -4.02 -7.24
CA SER A 134 7.50 -2.96 -7.20
C SER A 134 8.82 -3.47 -6.61
N ARG A 135 8.75 -4.24 -5.51
CA ARG A 135 9.93 -4.81 -4.85
C ARG A 135 10.64 -5.88 -5.68
N GLU A 136 9.88 -6.85 -6.20
CA GLU A 136 10.44 -8.06 -6.82
C GLU A 136 10.73 -7.89 -8.32
N LEU A 137 9.96 -7.06 -9.04
CA LEU A 137 10.10 -6.87 -10.49
C LEU A 137 10.78 -5.55 -10.85
N PHE A 138 10.67 -4.53 -9.99
CA PHE A 138 11.18 -3.18 -10.28
C PHE A 138 12.22 -2.70 -9.26
N ASN A 139 12.83 -3.61 -8.49
CA ASN A 139 13.88 -3.31 -7.49
C ASN A 139 13.48 -2.23 -6.47
N GLY A 140 12.19 -2.12 -6.15
CA GLY A 140 11.61 -1.10 -5.27
C GLY A 140 11.25 0.23 -5.94
N ASP A 141 11.45 0.38 -7.26
CA ASP A 141 11.10 1.59 -8.00
C ASP A 141 9.62 1.60 -8.39
N ASN A 142 8.79 2.17 -7.51
CA ASN A 142 7.35 2.30 -7.72
C ASN A 142 7.02 3.20 -8.91
N GLU A 143 7.84 4.22 -9.20
CA GLU A 143 7.59 5.09 -10.34
C GLU A 143 7.79 4.34 -11.66
N GLN A 144 8.83 3.50 -11.76
CA GLN A 144 9.03 2.66 -12.94
C GLN A 144 7.88 1.69 -13.15
N MET A 145 7.42 1.03 -12.08
CA MET A 145 6.24 0.17 -12.17
C MET A 145 5.02 0.93 -12.70
N ASN A 146 4.73 2.12 -12.15
CA ASN A 146 3.58 2.92 -12.58
C ASN A 146 3.68 3.36 -14.04
N ARG A 147 4.88 3.71 -14.51
CA ARG A 147 5.14 4.02 -15.93
C ARG A 147 4.93 2.80 -16.82
N VAL A 148 5.39 1.63 -16.42
CA VAL A 148 5.20 0.38 -17.18
C VAL A 148 3.73 -0.02 -17.25
N ILE A 149 2.99 0.06 -16.13
CA ILE A 149 1.55 -0.22 -16.11
C ILE A 149 0.79 0.73 -17.05
N GLU A 150 1.16 2.02 -17.07
CA GLU A 150 0.55 3.02 -17.94
C GLU A 150 0.84 2.72 -19.42
N GLN A 151 2.09 2.39 -19.75
CA GLN A 151 2.46 1.99 -21.12
C GLN A 151 1.75 0.71 -21.56
N ILE A 152 1.61 -0.28 -20.68
CA ILE A 152 0.86 -1.50 -20.98
C ILE A 152 -0.62 -1.18 -21.21
N SER A 153 -1.22 -0.25 -20.44
CA SER A 153 -2.60 0.18 -20.66
C SER A 153 -2.82 0.92 -21.99
N GLU A 154 -1.77 1.49 -22.57
CA GLU A 154 -1.81 2.07 -23.93
C GLU A 154 -1.63 1.01 -25.03
N MET A 155 -1.05 -0.15 -24.72
CA MET A 155 -0.89 -1.26 -25.65
C MET A 155 -2.21 -2.00 -25.85
N SER A 156 -2.42 -2.55 -27.05
CA SER A 156 -3.66 -3.24 -27.43
C SER A 156 -3.53 -4.77 -27.54
N SER A 157 -2.38 -5.35 -27.20
CA SER A 157 -2.11 -6.78 -27.30
C SER A 157 -1.25 -7.28 -26.16
N LEU A 158 -1.61 -8.45 -25.62
CA LEU A 158 -0.85 -9.16 -24.59
C LEU A 158 0.59 -9.47 -25.06
N GLU A 159 0.76 -9.92 -26.31
CA GLU A 159 2.08 -10.30 -26.84
C GLU A 159 3.06 -9.12 -26.84
N THR A 160 2.58 -7.93 -27.23
CA THR A 160 3.36 -6.70 -27.19
C THR A 160 3.70 -6.29 -25.75
N ALA A 161 2.75 -6.42 -24.83
CA ALA A 161 2.95 -6.10 -23.42
C ALA A 161 3.98 -7.02 -22.76
N VAL A 162 3.95 -8.32 -23.06
CA VAL A 162 4.92 -9.30 -22.54
C VAL A 162 6.32 -9.06 -23.12
N ALA A 163 6.42 -8.79 -24.42
CA ALA A 163 7.69 -8.45 -25.05
C ALA A 163 8.28 -7.15 -24.47
N PHE A 164 7.43 -6.16 -24.18
CA PHE A 164 7.84 -4.92 -23.53
C PHE A 164 8.30 -5.14 -22.09
N LEU A 165 7.56 -5.94 -21.33
CA LEU A 165 7.90 -6.28 -19.95
C LEU A 165 9.26 -6.99 -19.87
N GLY A 166 9.53 -7.94 -20.77
CA GLY A 166 10.83 -8.62 -20.84
C GLY A 166 11.99 -7.74 -21.28
N SER A 167 11.73 -6.55 -21.82
CA SER A 167 12.76 -5.54 -22.07
C SER A 167 13.05 -4.66 -20.84
N LYS A 168 12.19 -4.67 -19.82
CA LYS A 168 12.26 -3.77 -18.65
C LYS A 168 12.54 -4.51 -17.35
N VAL A 169 12.08 -5.74 -17.25
CA VAL A 169 12.16 -6.59 -16.07
C VAL A 169 12.87 -7.87 -16.49
N ASP A 170 13.78 -8.36 -15.65
CA ASP A 170 14.36 -9.69 -15.81
C ASP A 170 13.24 -10.73 -15.63
N VAL A 171 12.85 -11.36 -16.75
CA VAL A 171 11.85 -12.42 -16.76
C VAL A 171 12.48 -13.67 -16.16
N ASN A 172 12.44 -13.77 -14.84
CA ASN A 172 12.76 -15.01 -14.15
C ASN A 172 11.46 -15.80 -13.95
N GLU A 173 11.31 -16.91 -14.67
CA GLU A 173 10.13 -17.79 -14.57
C GLU A 173 9.98 -18.43 -13.18
N GLU A 174 11.04 -18.43 -12.36
CA GLU A 174 10.99 -18.89 -10.97
C GLU A 174 10.39 -17.83 -10.02
N ASN A 175 10.18 -16.59 -10.47
CA ASN A 175 9.62 -15.54 -9.65
C ASN A 175 8.08 -15.61 -9.65
N GLU A 176 7.50 -16.01 -8.51
CA GLU A 176 6.05 -16.05 -8.28
C GLU A 176 5.38 -14.69 -8.58
N ALA A 177 6.05 -13.58 -8.27
CA ALA A 177 5.53 -12.24 -8.55
C ALA A 177 5.40 -11.98 -10.06
N MET A 178 6.25 -12.58 -10.89
CA MET A 178 6.16 -12.45 -12.34
C MET A 178 5.00 -13.28 -12.91
N ALA A 179 4.80 -14.50 -12.40
CA ALA A 179 3.70 -15.36 -12.81
C ALA A 179 2.34 -14.70 -12.55
N ASP A 180 2.16 -14.12 -11.36
CA ASP A 180 0.94 -13.42 -10.97
C ASP A 180 0.74 -12.14 -11.79
N PHE A 181 1.81 -11.37 -12.04
CA PHE A 181 1.73 -10.18 -12.90
C PHE A 181 1.26 -10.56 -14.31
N MET A 182 1.79 -11.67 -14.85
CA MET A 182 1.38 -12.21 -16.15
C MET A 182 -0.06 -12.70 -16.16
N GLU A 183 -0.58 -13.24 -15.06
CA GLU A 183 -2.00 -13.62 -14.93
C GLU A 183 -2.91 -12.37 -14.95
N ILE A 184 -2.53 -11.31 -14.25
CA ILE A 184 -3.26 -10.03 -14.29
C ILE A 184 -3.26 -9.45 -15.71
N LEU A 185 -2.13 -9.50 -16.42
CA LEU A 185 -2.05 -9.08 -17.82
C LEU A 185 -2.93 -9.93 -18.73
N LYS A 186 -2.92 -11.25 -18.58
CA LYS A 186 -3.81 -12.14 -19.35
C LYS A 186 -5.27 -11.80 -19.11
N LYS A 187 -5.66 -11.55 -17.86
CA LYS A 187 -7.03 -11.15 -17.50
C LYS A 187 -7.42 -9.78 -18.05
N TYR A 188 -6.45 -8.87 -18.21
CA TYR A 188 -6.65 -7.54 -18.75
C TYR A 188 -6.92 -7.53 -20.26
N PHE A 189 -6.20 -8.37 -21.00
CA PHE A 189 -6.27 -8.44 -22.48
C PHE A 189 -7.26 -9.49 -23.02
N ASN A 190 -7.95 -10.23 -22.14
CA ASN A 190 -8.95 -11.25 -22.47
C ASN A 190 -10.36 -10.67 -22.39
#